data_AF-A0A9R0Y0Z6-F1
#
_entry.id   AF-A0A9R0Y0Z6-F1
#
_cell.length_a   1.000
_cell.length_b   1.000
_cell.length_c   1.000
_cell.angle_alpha   90.00
_cell.angle_beta   90.00
_cell.angle_gamma   90.00
#
_symmetry.space_group_name_H-M   'P 1'
#
loop_
_entity.id
_entity.type
_entity.pdbx_description
1 polymer ?
#
loop_
_entity_poly.entity_id
_entity_poly.type
_entity_poly.pdbx_seq_one_letter_code
_entity_poly.pdbx_strand_id
1 'polypeptide(L)'
;MMQGIIDLHHDIFFFLILILVFVSRMLVCALWHFHEQTNPISKRIVHGTTIEIIRTIFPSVILLFIAIPSFALLYSMDEVLVDPAITIKAIGHQWYRSVPLNEGDLSAMKCTGGS
;
A
#
# COMPACT_ATOMS: atom_id res chain seq x y z
N MET A 1 -1.71 15.63 -3.82
CA MET A 1 -1.16 14.60 -2.90
C MET A 1 -2.25 13.74 -2.27
N MET A 2 -3.24 14.33 -1.58
CA MET A 2 -4.31 13.55 -0.95
C MET A 2 -5.06 12.63 -1.93
N GLN A 3 -5.40 13.11 -3.13
CA GLN A 3 -6.06 12.30 -4.16
C GLN A 3 -5.23 11.07 -4.55
N GLY A 4 -3.92 11.23 -4.83
CA GLY A 4 -3.05 10.10 -5.18
C GLY A 4 -2.90 9.05 -4.08
N ILE A 5 -2.89 9.47 -2.80
CA ILE A 5 -2.89 8.55 -1.66
C ILE A 5 -4.20 7.75 -1.60
N ILE A 6 -5.34 8.41 -1.85
CA ILE A 6 -6.66 7.78 -1.85
C ILE A 6 -6.79 6.77 -3.00
N ASP A 7 -6.32 7.13 -4.19
CA ASP A 7 -6.34 6.23 -5.36
C ASP A 7 -5.48 4.98 -5.09
N LEU A 8 -4.25 5.15 -4.60
CA LEU A 8 -3.38 4.03 -4.22
C LEU A 8 -4.01 3.15 -3.13
N HIS A 9 -4.64 3.77 -2.12
CA HIS A 9 -5.33 3.02 -1.07
C HIS A 9 -6.46 2.16 -1.64
N HIS A 10 -7.27 2.69 -2.57
CA HIS A 10 -8.34 1.93 -3.22
C HIS A 10 -7.79 0.79 -4.09
N ASP A 11 -6.74 1.02 -4.86
CA ASP A 11 -6.08 -0.02 -5.66
C ASP A 11 -5.55 -1.16 -4.77
N ILE A 12 -4.77 -0.85 -3.73
CA ILE A 12 -4.23 -1.86 -2.82
C ILE A 12 -5.37 -2.64 -2.14
N PHE A 13 -6.42 -1.95 -1.70
CA PHE A 13 -7.56 -2.57 -1.03
C PHE A 13 -8.32 -3.52 -1.96
N PHE A 14 -8.50 -3.15 -3.24
CA PHE A 14 -9.10 -4.03 -4.25
C PHE A 14 -8.31 -5.32 -4.43
N PHE A 15 -6.98 -5.24 -4.58
CA PHE A 15 -6.13 -6.43 -4.71
C PHE A 15 -6.13 -7.29 -3.43
N LEU A 16 -6.17 -6.67 -2.25
CA LEU A 16 -6.23 -7.37 -0.97
C LEU A 16 -7.52 -8.20 -0.86
N ILE A 17 -8.68 -7.61 -1.19
CA ILE A 17 -9.96 -8.33 -1.22
C ILE A 17 -9.90 -9.48 -2.23
N LEU A 18 -9.32 -9.25 -3.42
CA LEU A 18 -9.20 -10.28 -4.45
C LEU A 18 -8.41 -11.51 -3.96
N ILE A 19 -7.28 -11.29 -3.28
CA ILE A 19 -6.48 -12.37 -2.69
C ILE A 19 -7.26 -13.09 -1.58
N LEU A 20 -7.97 -12.35 -0.72
CA LEU A 20 -8.76 -12.92 0.36
C LEU A 20 -9.91 -13.79 -0.15
N VAL A 21 -10.60 -13.37 -1.21
CA VAL A 21 -11.63 -14.18 -1.89
C VAL A 21 -11.01 -15.42 -2.54
N PHE A 22 -9.84 -15.31 -3.17
CA PHE A 22 -9.15 -16.47 -3.77
C PHE A 22 -8.79 -17.54 -2.71
N VAL A 23 -8.18 -17.12 -1.60
CA VAL A 23 -7.78 -18.05 -0.51
C VAL A 23 -9.00 -18.66 0.16
N SER A 24 -10.04 -17.86 0.46
CA SER A 24 -11.28 -18.37 1.04
C SER A 24 -12.00 -19.37 0.11
N ARG A 25 -12.04 -19.12 -1.20
CA ARG A 25 -12.59 -20.06 -2.18
C ARG A 25 -11.80 -21.36 -2.23
N MET A 26 -10.47 -21.32 -2.17
CA MET A 26 -9.63 -22.51 -2.10
C MET A 26 -9.93 -23.33 -0.83
N LEU A 27 -10.09 -22.66 0.32
CA LEU A 27 -10.46 -23.32 1.58
C LEU A 27 -11.83 -23.99 1.51
N VAL A 28 -12.85 -23.28 1.02
CA VAL A 28 -14.21 -23.83 0.86
C VAL A 28 -14.23 -25.01 -0.11
N CYS A 29 -13.49 -24.91 -1.23
CA CYS A 29 -13.37 -26.00 -2.20
C CYS A 29 -12.73 -27.24 -1.58
N ALA A 30 -11.65 -27.08 -0.80
CA ALA A 30 -11.00 -28.17 -0.09
C ALA A 30 -11.98 -28.82 0.91
N LEU A 31 -12.66 -28.02 1.74
CA LEU A 31 -13.62 -28.54 2.72
C LEU A 31 -14.76 -29.32 2.06
N TRP A 32 -15.31 -28.83 0.94
CA TRP A 32 -16.36 -29.55 0.21
C TRP A 32 -15.84 -30.85 -0.42
N HIS A 33 -14.65 -30.82 -1.03
CA HIS A 33 -14.07 -31.97 -1.71
C HIS A 33 -13.65 -33.09 -0.74
N PHE A 34 -13.17 -32.73 0.45
CA PHE A 34 -12.78 -33.68 1.50
C PHE A 34 -13.91 -33.97 2.51
N HIS A 35 -15.12 -33.47 2.26
CA HIS A 35 -16.27 -33.81 3.09
C HIS A 35 -16.57 -35.31 2.98
N GLU A 36 -16.80 -35.95 4.12
CA GLU A 36 -16.99 -37.40 4.27
C GLU A 36 -18.10 -37.96 3.35
N GLN A 37 -19.14 -37.17 3.07
CA GLN A 37 -20.21 -37.55 2.15
C GLN A 37 -19.76 -37.62 0.68
N THR A 38 -18.75 -36.84 0.28
CA THR A 38 -18.31 -36.72 -1.12
C THR A 38 -17.09 -37.58 -1.44
N ASN A 39 -16.22 -37.88 -0.47
CA ASN A 39 -15.04 -38.75 -0.66
C ASN A 39 -14.78 -39.62 0.59
N PRO A 40 -15.40 -40.83 0.68
CA PRO A 40 -15.25 -41.72 1.84
C PRO A 40 -13.90 -42.45 1.90
N ILE A 41 -13.10 -42.42 0.82
CA ILE A 41 -11.78 -43.09 0.76
C ILE A 41 -10.69 -42.03 0.77
N SER A 42 -9.93 -41.93 1.87
CA SER A 42 -8.81 -41.00 2.01
C SER A 42 -7.66 -41.38 1.08
N LYS A 43 -7.37 -40.52 0.09
CA LYS A 43 -6.15 -40.64 -0.73
C LYS A 43 -4.96 -40.09 0.06
N ARG A 44 -4.02 -40.97 0.42
CA ARG A 44 -2.79 -40.63 1.14
C ARG A 44 -1.72 -40.07 0.19
N ILE A 45 -1.95 -38.87 -0.35
CA ILE A 45 -0.95 -38.15 -1.16
C ILE A 45 -0.19 -37.19 -0.24
N VAL A 46 1.07 -37.52 0.05
CA VAL A 46 1.88 -36.82 1.06
C VAL A 46 2.77 -35.74 0.44
N HIS A 47 3.08 -35.82 -0.86
CA HIS A 47 3.90 -34.84 -1.56
C HIS A 47 3.28 -34.49 -2.91
N GLY A 48 3.15 -33.19 -3.14
CA GLY A 48 2.64 -32.63 -4.40
C GLY A 48 3.44 -31.40 -4.79
N THR A 49 4.75 -31.55 -5.01
CA THR A 49 5.69 -30.45 -5.28
C THR A 49 5.15 -29.44 -6.31
N THR A 50 4.45 -29.91 -7.34
CA THR A 50 3.82 -29.07 -8.37
C THR A 50 2.80 -28.08 -7.78
N ILE A 51 1.92 -28.50 -6.85
CA ILE A 51 0.91 -27.60 -6.27
C ILE A 51 1.53 -26.59 -5.31
N GLU A 52 2.65 -26.95 -4.68
CA GLU A 52 3.40 -26.06 -3.80
C GLU A 52 4.10 -24.95 -4.58
N ILE A 53 4.64 -25.27 -5.76
CA ILE A 53 5.23 -24.28 -6.66
C ILE A 53 4.14 -23.36 -7.23
N ILE A 54 3.00 -23.90 -7.66
CA ILE A 54 1.91 -23.09 -8.22
C ILE A 54 1.39 -22.08 -7.18
N ARG A 55 1.12 -22.54 -5.94
CA ARG A 55 0.59 -21.67 -4.87
C ARG A 55 1.59 -20.65 -4.35
N THR A 56 2.88 -20.77 -4.63
CA THR A 56 3.89 -19.80 -4.20
C THR A 56 4.19 -18.77 -5.29
N ILE A 57 4.23 -19.20 -6.55
CA ILE A 57 4.42 -18.31 -7.69
C ILE A 57 3.18 -17.42 -7.90
N PHE A 58 1.98 -17.99 -7.84
CA PHE A 58 0.75 -17.25 -8.14
C PHE A 58 0.53 -16.03 -7.23
N PRO A 59 0.64 -16.13 -5.88
CA PRO A 59 0.55 -14.96 -5.00
C PRO A 59 1.72 -13.99 -5.18
N SER A 60 2.93 -14.49 -5.42
CA SER A 60 4.12 -13.64 -5.58
C SER A 60 4.02 -12.74 -6.81
N VAL A 61 3.49 -13.26 -7.92
CA VAL A 61 3.26 -12.49 -9.14
C VAL A 61 2.21 -11.39 -8.91
N ILE A 62 1.12 -11.69 -8.20
CA ILE A 62 0.09 -10.68 -7.88
C ILE A 62 0.69 -9.54 -7.05
N LEU A 63 1.54 -9.86 -6.07
CA LEU A 63 2.23 -8.83 -5.25
C LEU A 63 3.16 -7.94 -6.07
N LEU A 64 3.84 -8.48 -7.08
CA LEU A 64 4.72 -7.70 -7.96
C LEU A 64 3.93 -6.63 -8.72
N PHE A 65 2.73 -6.95 -9.20
CA PHE A 65 1.87 -5.98 -9.89
C PHE A 65 1.43 -4.83 -8.99
N ILE A 66 1.19 -5.08 -7.70
CA ILE A 66 0.83 -4.05 -6.72
C ILE A 66 2.01 -3.12 -6.40
N ALA A 67 3.25 -3.64 -6.48
CA ALA A 67 4.44 -2.86 -6.17
C ALA A 67 4.68 -1.73 -7.20
N ILE A 68 4.30 -1.92 -8.46
CA ILE A 68 4.50 -0.95 -9.55
C ILE A 68 3.83 0.42 -9.26
N PRO A 69 2.50 0.51 -9.02
CA PRO A 69 1.86 1.78 -8.70
C PRO A 69 2.36 2.37 -7.38
N SER A 70 2.76 1.53 -6.42
CA SER A 70 3.33 1.99 -5.15
C SER A 70 4.66 2.71 -5.33
N PHE A 71 5.56 2.21 -6.19
CA PHE A 71 6.84 2.87 -6.47
C PHE A 71 6.67 4.16 -7.27
N ALA A 72 5.73 4.18 -8.23
CA ALA A 72 5.43 5.40 -8.99
C ALA A 72 4.97 6.54 -8.07
N LEU A 73 4.10 6.26 -7.09
CA LEU A 73 3.65 7.27 -6.14
C LEU A 73 4.78 7.76 -5.22
N LEU A 74 5.66 6.87 -4.76
CA LEU A 74 6.80 7.25 -3.91
C LEU A 74 7.70 8.27 -4.61
N TYR A 75 8.02 8.03 -5.88
CA TYR A 75 8.84 8.95 -6.66
C TYR A 75 8.17 10.32 -6.83
N SER A 76 6.86 10.35 -7.12
CA SER A 76 6.12 11.61 -7.23
C SER A 76 5.99 12.39 -5.93
N MET A 77 6.07 11.74 -4.76
CA MET A 77 6.09 12.45 -3.47
C MET A 77 7.46 13.07 -3.16
N ASP A 78 8.54 12.47 -3.67
CA ASP A 78 9.91 12.97 -3.47
C ASP A 78 10.19 14.21 -4.33
N GLU A 79 9.71 14.24 -5.58
CA GLU A 79 9.90 15.37 -6.52
C GLU A 79 9.27 16.69 -6.06
N VAL A 80 8.27 16.68 -5.17
CA VAL A 80 7.59 17.91 -4.71
C VAL A 80 8.48 18.74 -3.78
N LEU A 81 9.62 18.22 -3.33
CA LEU A 81 10.52 18.89 -2.39
C LEU A 81 11.52 19.86 -3.04
N VAL A 82 11.50 20.05 -4.37
CA VAL A 82 12.61 20.69 -5.09
C VAL A 82 12.66 22.22 -4.89
N ASP A 83 11.54 22.92 -4.72
CA ASP A 83 11.54 24.37 -4.40
C ASP A 83 10.27 24.80 -3.63
N PRO A 84 10.29 24.80 -2.29
CA PRO A 84 9.17 25.30 -1.50
C PRO A 84 9.12 26.84 -1.52
N ALA A 85 7.98 27.41 -1.91
CA ALA A 85 7.77 28.86 -1.87
C ALA A 85 7.81 29.45 -0.44
N ILE A 86 7.55 28.62 0.58
CA ILE A 86 7.60 28.98 2.01
C ILE A 86 8.18 27.80 2.77
N THR A 87 9.20 28.04 3.59
CA THR A 87 9.80 27.01 4.45
C THR A 87 9.33 27.19 5.90
N ILE A 88 8.47 26.29 6.38
CA ILE A 88 8.01 26.31 7.76
C ILE A 88 8.85 25.35 8.61
N LYS A 89 9.58 25.88 9.59
CA LYS A 89 10.30 25.07 10.57
C LYS A 89 9.40 24.80 11.78
N ALA A 90 9.01 23.55 12.01
CA ALA A 90 8.28 23.14 13.21
C ALA A 90 9.25 22.58 14.25
N ILE A 91 9.31 23.20 15.44
CA ILE A 91 10.09 22.72 16.60
C ILE A 91 9.15 21.95 17.53
N GLY A 92 9.49 20.70 17.84
CA GLY A 92 8.75 19.88 18.78
C GLY A 92 9.26 20.06 20.21
N HIS A 93 8.39 20.54 21.11
CA HIS A 93 8.58 20.47 22.55
C HIS A 93 7.70 19.35 23.12
N GLN A 94 8.01 18.87 24.32
CA GLN A 94 7.18 17.86 24.98
C GLN A 94 5.75 18.43 25.18
N TRP A 95 4.77 17.85 24.48
CA TRP A 95 3.34 18.22 24.39
C TRP A 95 2.93 19.46 23.59
N TYR A 96 3.85 20.19 22.94
CA TYR A 96 3.46 21.29 22.04
C TYR A 96 4.45 21.48 20.89
N ARG A 97 3.98 22.09 19.80
CA ARG A 97 4.84 22.47 18.67
C ARG A 97 4.89 23.98 18.54
N SER A 98 6.10 24.52 18.35
CA SER A 98 6.34 25.93 18.05
C SER A 98 6.78 26.06 16.59
N VAL A 99 6.33 27.13 15.94
CA VAL A 99 6.64 27.40 14.53
C VAL A 99 7.29 28.78 14.45
N PRO A 100 8.63 28.86 14.54
CA PRO A 100 9.34 30.10 14.25
C PRO A 100 9.28 30.43 12.76
N LEU A 101 9.00 31.69 12.43
CA LEU A 101 9.15 32.25 11.09
C LEU A 101 10.57 32.82 10.95
N ASN A 102 11.26 32.55 9.84
CA ASN A 102 12.56 33.17 9.55
C ASN A 102 12.35 34.56 8.93
N GLU A 103 13.27 35.49 9.20
CA GLU A 103 13.18 36.90 8.73
C GLU A 103 13.21 37.04 7.19
N GLY A 104 13.79 36.06 6.49
CA GLY A 104 13.77 35.97 5.02
C GLY A 104 12.36 35.75 4.46
N ASP A 105 11.52 34.95 5.13
CA ASP A 105 10.14 34.68 4.72
C ASP A 105 9.23 35.89 5.00
N LEU A 106 9.51 36.65 6.07
CA LEU A 106 8.80 37.88 6.43
C LEU A 106 9.02 39.00 5.39
N SER A 107 10.21 39.06 4.79
CA SER A 107 10.56 40.05 3.76
C SER A 107 9.92 39.73 2.41
N ALA A 108 9.82 38.45 2.02
CA ALA A 108 9.08 38.02 0.83
C ALA A 108 7.57 38.30 0.93
N MET A 109 7.00 38.15 2.12
CA MET A 109 5.59 38.45 2.40
C MET A 109 5.30 39.97 2.43
N LYS A 110 6.27 40.81 2.85
CA LYS A 110 6.16 42.28 2.76
C LYS A 110 6.29 42.81 1.32
N CYS A 111 7.14 42.22 0.48
CA CYS A 111 7.30 42.64 -0.92
C CYS A 111 6.07 42.32 -1.81
N THR A 112 5.18 41.42 -1.36
CA THR A 112 3.94 41.06 -2.07
C THR A 112 2.69 41.77 -1.54
N GLY A 113 2.78 42.44 -0.38
CA GLY A 113 1.68 43.20 0.24
C GLY A 113 1.83 44.73 0.16
N GLY A 114 2.78 45.23 -0.63
CA GLY A 114 3.02 46.67 -0.83
C GLY A 114 2.58 47.14 -2.23
N SER A 115 1.28 47.33 -2.41
CA SER A 115 0.68 48.21 -3.43
C SER A 115 -0.61 48.79 -2.87
#